data_AF-A0A4Q2Y1J0-F1
#
_entry.id   AF-A0A4Q2Y1J0-F1
#
_cell.length_a   1.000
_cell.length_b   1.000
_cell.length_c   1.000
_cell.angle_alpha   90.00
_cell.angle_beta   90.00
_cell.angle_gamma   90.00
#
_symmetry.space_group_name_H-M   'P 1'
#
loop_
_entity.id
_entity.type
_entity.pdbx_description
1 polymer ?
#
loop_
_entity_poly.entity_id
_entity_poly.type
_entity_poly.pdbx_seq_one_letter_code
_entity_poly.pdbx_strand_id
1 'polypeptide(L)'
;MTATKEAAPAAEKFRALVSNPVLAKVRIEAEGVELSGIEPDPHPDVFAARPLLVTGTWKGEPAGRIIVKGIGGNGTPFEKSIDLAEAAAATGLDHPTLPVLWARERVRHLGDLPKNAGVIRDITSLGLGYSLLTPYTSFLAIDETPRETREIAQTVTQPLPLPKNVTPSAIGSSGQPMVQNGSVPEPGSIGLIAFLVVLLGLQRQRELQAENK
;
A
#
# COMPACT_ATOMS: atom_id res chain seq x y z
N MET A 1 3.56 1.71 20.04
CA MET A 1 4.15 2.34 21.23
C MET A 1 4.89 1.25 21.98
N THR A 2 6.23 1.26 21.96
CA THR A 2 7.04 0.29 22.73
C THR A 2 6.84 0.56 24.21
N ALA A 3 6.57 -0.48 25.00
CA ALA A 3 6.41 -0.36 26.44
C ALA A 3 7.70 0.22 27.07
N THR A 4 7.58 1.14 28.03
CA THR A 4 8.69 1.89 28.66
C THR A 4 9.87 1.02 29.12
N LYS A 5 9.62 -0.26 29.43
CA LYS A 5 10.64 -1.25 29.83
C LYS A 5 11.61 -1.66 28.71
N GLU A 6 11.21 -1.55 27.44
CA GLU A 6 12.02 -1.96 26.28
C GLU A 6 12.89 -0.83 25.70
N ALA A 7 12.64 0.42 26.13
CA ALA A 7 13.29 1.59 25.57
C ALA A 7 14.81 1.60 25.79
N ALA A 8 15.28 1.30 27.01
CA ALA A 8 16.71 1.32 27.32
C ALA A 8 17.50 0.22 26.59
N PRO A 9 17.07 -1.07 26.59
CA PRO A 9 17.73 -2.10 25.79
C PRO A 9 17.73 -1.82 24.28
N ALA A 10 16.65 -1.24 23.75
CA ALA A 10 16.57 -0.88 22.33
C ALA A 10 17.54 0.26 21.99
N ALA A 11 17.65 1.29 22.84
CA ALA A 11 18.59 2.39 22.67
C ALA A 11 20.05 1.91 22.71
N GLU A 12 20.39 0.98 23.61
CA GLU A 12 21.73 0.40 23.68
C GLU A 12 22.08 -0.41 22.43
N LYS A 13 21.14 -1.25 21.94
CA LYS A 13 21.31 -1.96 20.67
C LYS A 13 21.51 -1.00 19.50
N PHE A 14 20.70 0.06 19.42
CA PHE A 14 20.85 1.07 18.39
C PHE A 14 22.22 1.76 18.46
N ARG A 15 22.66 2.17 19.65
CA ARG A 15 23.98 2.77 19.88
C ARG A 15 25.10 1.86 19.39
N ALA A 16 25.06 0.57 19.73
CA ALA A 16 26.06 -0.40 19.28
C ALA A 16 26.10 -0.56 17.75
N LEU A 17 24.96 -0.40 17.07
CA LEU A 17 24.89 -0.47 15.61
C LEU A 17 25.48 0.77 14.93
N VAL A 18 25.35 1.96 15.52
CA VAL A 18 25.75 3.24 14.89
C VAL A 18 27.07 3.82 15.41
N SER A 19 27.69 3.23 16.43
CA SER A 19 28.88 3.80 17.08
C SER A 19 30.16 3.73 16.25
N ASN A 20 30.22 2.86 15.25
CA ASN A 20 31.45 2.57 14.49
C ASN A 20 31.22 2.69 12.97
N PRO A 21 31.15 3.93 12.42
CA PRO A 21 31.13 4.13 10.98
C PRO A 21 32.50 3.79 10.38
N VAL A 22 32.53 2.86 9.42
CA VAL A 22 33.76 2.42 8.72
C VAL A 22 33.96 3.14 7.40
N LEU A 23 32.86 3.58 6.76
CA LEU A 23 32.89 4.35 5.51
C LEU A 23 31.73 5.34 5.51
N ALA A 24 32.03 6.63 5.39
CA ALA A 24 31.06 7.71 5.36
C ALA A 24 30.98 8.38 3.98
N LYS A 25 29.86 9.06 3.70
CA LYS A 25 29.62 9.80 2.44
C LYS A 25 29.85 8.94 1.20
N VAL A 26 29.26 7.73 1.21
CA VAL A 26 29.38 6.77 0.11
C VAL A 26 28.81 7.39 -1.17
N ARG A 27 29.59 7.31 -2.25
CA ARG A 27 29.15 7.66 -3.60
C ARG A 27 29.52 6.54 -4.55
N ILE A 28 28.65 6.31 -5.52
CA ILE A 28 28.84 5.32 -6.57
C ILE A 28 28.83 6.06 -7.89
N GLU A 29 29.93 5.94 -8.61
CA GLU A 29 30.14 6.53 -9.93
C GLU A 29 30.41 5.42 -10.93
N ALA A 30 30.20 5.71 -12.21
CA ALA A 30 30.46 4.77 -13.29
C ALA A 30 31.24 5.44 -14.43
N GLU A 31 32.15 4.67 -15.01
CA GLU A 31 32.94 5.06 -16.17
C GLU A 31 32.76 4.03 -17.28
N GLY A 32 32.39 4.49 -18.48
CA GLY A 32 32.17 3.60 -19.63
C GLY A 32 30.88 2.78 -19.59
N VAL A 33 30.01 2.99 -18.58
CA VAL A 33 28.71 2.34 -18.42
C VAL A 33 27.66 3.32 -17.88
N GLU A 34 26.41 3.18 -18.33
CA GLU A 34 25.29 3.95 -17.80
C GLU A 34 24.58 3.13 -16.70
N LEU A 35 24.65 3.63 -15.46
CA LEU A 35 23.93 3.07 -14.32
C LEU A 35 22.55 3.72 -14.15
N SER A 36 21.56 2.94 -13.75
CA SER A 36 20.18 3.40 -13.54
C SER A 36 19.53 2.67 -12.38
N GLY A 37 18.67 3.39 -11.64
CA GLY A 37 17.89 2.81 -10.54
C GLY A 37 18.77 2.25 -9.42
N ILE A 38 19.87 2.93 -9.10
CA ILE A 38 20.73 2.58 -7.98
C ILE A 38 19.98 2.81 -6.66
N GLU A 39 19.97 1.80 -5.80
CA GLU A 39 19.30 1.80 -4.50
C GLU A 39 20.20 1.24 -3.41
N PRO A 40 20.18 1.82 -2.18
CA PRO A 40 19.41 2.99 -1.77
C PRO A 40 20.00 4.33 -2.24
N ASP A 41 19.15 5.28 -2.60
CA ASP A 41 19.53 6.69 -2.88
C ASP A 41 18.75 7.66 -1.96
N PRO A 42 19.41 8.44 -1.09
CA PRO A 42 20.87 8.56 -0.91
C PRO A 42 21.50 7.33 -0.24
N HIS A 43 22.76 7.05 -0.61
CA HIS A 43 23.55 5.96 -0.03
C HIS A 43 23.89 6.26 1.44
N PRO A 44 23.56 5.36 2.38
CA PRO A 44 23.85 5.55 3.79
C PRO A 44 25.32 5.25 4.12
N ASP A 45 25.77 5.71 5.28
CA ASP A 45 27.09 5.34 5.81
C ASP A 45 27.15 3.85 6.18
N VAL A 46 28.34 3.27 6.02
CA VAL A 46 28.61 1.86 6.34
C VAL A 46 29.12 1.77 7.76
N PHE A 47 28.51 0.89 8.56
CA PHE A 47 28.90 0.64 9.94
C PHE A 47 29.51 -0.75 10.08
N ALA A 48 30.42 -0.93 11.04
CA ALA A 48 31.12 -2.22 11.24
C ALA A 48 30.16 -3.42 11.43
N ALA A 49 28.96 -3.17 11.98
CA ALA A 49 27.97 -4.21 12.26
C ALA A 49 27.03 -4.54 11.08
N ARG A 50 26.97 -3.71 10.02
CA ARG A 50 26.01 -3.89 8.93
C ARG A 50 26.61 -3.51 7.57
N PRO A 51 26.57 -4.40 6.57
CA PRO A 51 26.98 -4.05 5.21
C PRO A 51 25.96 -3.09 4.58
N LEU A 52 26.46 -2.26 3.66
CA LEU A 52 25.63 -1.57 2.69
C LEU A 52 25.47 -2.47 1.47
N LEU A 53 24.22 -2.87 1.20
CA LEU A 53 23.86 -3.56 -0.05
C LEU A 53 23.34 -2.51 -1.03
N VAL A 54 23.98 -2.44 -2.20
CA VAL A 54 23.53 -1.59 -3.30
C VAL A 54 23.07 -2.47 -4.45
N THR A 55 21.92 -2.15 -5.01
CA THR A 55 21.39 -2.81 -6.21
C THR A 55 21.09 -1.77 -7.28
N GLY A 56 21.16 -2.18 -8.54
CA GLY A 56 20.97 -1.27 -9.65
C GLY A 56 20.90 -2.00 -10.98
N THR A 57 20.60 -1.24 -12.02
CA THR A 57 20.61 -1.69 -13.40
C THR A 57 21.67 -0.95 -14.19
N TRP A 58 22.19 -1.58 -15.23
CA TRP A 58 23.04 -0.92 -16.21
C TRP A 58 22.48 -1.17 -17.61
N LYS A 59 22.90 -0.37 -18.58
CA LYS A 59 22.55 -0.53 -19.99
C LYS A 59 23.78 -0.84 -20.84
N GLY A 60 23.59 -1.72 -21.82
CA GLY A 60 24.63 -2.13 -22.76
C GLY A 60 25.43 -3.35 -22.27
N GLU A 61 26.56 -3.59 -22.93
CA GLU A 61 27.50 -4.65 -22.57
C GLU A 61 28.14 -4.38 -21.20
N PRO A 62 28.55 -5.41 -20.43
CA PRO A 62 29.23 -5.27 -19.14
C PRO A 62 30.68 -4.80 -19.35
N ALA A 63 30.85 -3.62 -19.94
CA ALA A 63 32.12 -2.96 -20.16
C ALA A 63 32.20 -1.71 -19.27
N GLY A 64 33.40 -1.40 -18.77
CA GLY A 64 33.63 -0.23 -17.92
C GLY A 64 33.74 -0.58 -16.44
N ARG A 65 33.68 0.46 -15.61
CA ARG A 65 34.03 0.38 -14.18
C ARG A 65 32.99 1.05 -13.31
N ILE A 66 32.68 0.41 -12.18
CA ILE A 66 31.94 1.00 -11.07
C ILE A 66 32.94 1.44 -10.02
N ILE A 67 32.87 2.71 -9.61
CA ILE A 67 33.80 3.31 -8.66
C ILE A 67 33.03 3.69 -7.40
N VAL A 68 33.39 3.06 -6.28
CA VAL A 68 32.86 3.36 -4.95
C VAL A 68 33.81 4.30 -4.24
N LYS A 69 33.32 5.48 -3.87
CA LYS A 69 34.08 6.53 -3.16
C LYS A 69 33.48 6.79 -1.78
N GLY A 70 34.30 7.25 -0.86
CA GLY A 70 33.85 7.70 0.46
C GLY A 70 35.00 8.15 1.36
N ILE A 71 34.72 8.29 2.64
CA ILE A 71 35.70 8.64 3.67
C ILE A 71 35.81 7.47 4.65
N GLY A 72 36.97 6.83 4.72
CA GLY A 72 37.21 5.72 5.65
C GLY A 72 37.15 6.18 7.11
N GLY A 73 36.97 5.24 8.05
CA GLY A 73 36.86 5.55 9.48
C GLY A 73 38.08 6.26 10.10
N ASN A 74 39.24 6.22 9.43
CA ASN A 74 40.46 6.97 9.76
C ASN A 74 40.51 8.39 9.15
N GLY A 75 39.46 8.82 8.45
CA GLY A 75 39.39 10.10 7.75
C GLY A 75 40.06 10.14 6.38
N THR A 76 40.68 9.05 5.91
CA THR A 76 41.33 9.03 4.59
C THR A 76 40.30 8.80 3.48
N PRO A 77 40.50 9.38 2.29
CA PRO A 77 39.71 9.03 1.12
C PRO A 77 39.77 7.52 0.85
N PHE A 78 38.60 6.92 0.63
CA PHE A 78 38.47 5.54 0.20
C PHE A 78 37.97 5.54 -1.24
N GLU A 79 38.63 4.75 -2.08
CA GLU A 79 38.20 4.50 -3.45
C GLU A 79 38.41 3.03 -3.78
N LYS A 80 37.39 2.41 -4.36
CA LYS A 80 37.47 1.05 -4.89
C LYS A 80 36.80 0.99 -6.25
N SER A 81 37.54 0.53 -7.24
CA SER A 81 37.03 0.28 -8.59
C SER A 81 36.69 -1.20 -8.76
N ILE A 82 35.59 -1.47 -9.45
CA ILE A 82 35.14 -2.80 -9.84
C ILE A 82 35.01 -2.80 -11.37
N ASP A 83 35.75 -3.67 -12.04
CA ASP A 83 35.64 -3.86 -13.48
C ASP A 83 34.46 -4.79 -13.79
N LEU A 84 33.54 -4.35 -14.67
CA LEU A 84 32.34 -5.09 -14.99
C LEU A 84 32.61 -6.33 -15.85
N ALA A 85 33.62 -6.29 -16.72
CA ALA A 85 33.94 -7.41 -17.58
C ALA A 85 34.58 -8.54 -16.75
N GLU A 86 35.46 -8.19 -15.82
CA GLU A 86 36.06 -9.14 -14.87
C GLU A 86 34.98 -9.75 -13.96
N ALA A 87 34.09 -8.92 -13.40
CA ALA A 87 33.00 -9.40 -12.56
C ALA A 87 32.05 -10.34 -13.32
N ALA A 88 31.64 -9.96 -14.53
CA ALA A 88 30.77 -10.76 -15.39
C ALA A 88 31.42 -12.10 -15.77
N ALA A 89 32.73 -12.13 -16.03
CA ALA A 89 33.45 -13.36 -16.31
C ALA A 89 33.55 -14.28 -15.09
N ALA A 90 33.67 -13.72 -13.88
CA ALA A 90 33.80 -14.49 -12.65
C ALA A 90 32.47 -15.08 -12.15
N THR A 91 31.36 -14.34 -12.26
CA THR A 91 30.05 -14.76 -11.71
C THR A 91 29.06 -15.24 -12.76
N GLY A 92 29.29 -14.90 -14.03
CA GLY A 92 28.29 -14.99 -15.08
C GLY A 92 27.29 -13.81 -15.02
N LEU A 93 26.47 -13.71 -16.08
CA LEU A 93 25.41 -12.70 -16.20
C LEU A 93 24.01 -13.29 -16.00
N ASP A 94 23.87 -14.62 -16.06
CA ASP A 94 22.57 -15.28 -15.96
C ASP A 94 22.18 -15.51 -14.50
N HIS A 95 21.52 -14.52 -13.94
CA HIS A 95 21.01 -14.54 -12.58
C HIS A 95 19.54 -14.09 -12.54
N PRO A 96 18.57 -14.99 -12.76
CA PRO A 96 17.16 -14.62 -12.89
C PRO A 96 16.56 -14.00 -11.63
N THR A 97 17.20 -14.17 -10.47
CA THR A 97 16.75 -13.62 -9.19
C THR A 97 17.22 -12.19 -8.93
N LEU A 98 18.31 -11.73 -9.55
CA LEU A 98 18.83 -10.36 -9.34
C LEU A 98 17.89 -9.27 -9.84
N PRO A 99 17.27 -9.38 -11.04
CA PRO A 99 16.30 -8.38 -11.48
C PRO A 99 15.08 -8.28 -10.55
N VAL A 100 14.61 -9.42 -10.03
CA VAL A 100 13.49 -9.46 -9.08
C VAL A 100 13.89 -8.84 -7.73
N LEU A 101 15.11 -9.11 -7.24
CA LEU A 101 15.62 -8.51 -6.00
C LEU A 101 15.70 -6.98 -6.12
N TRP A 102 16.28 -6.48 -7.22
CA TRP A 102 16.34 -5.05 -7.52
C TRP A 102 14.94 -4.43 -7.57
N ALA A 103 14.00 -5.04 -8.31
CA ALA A 103 12.65 -4.51 -8.44
C ALA A 103 11.93 -4.43 -7.08
N ARG A 104 12.11 -5.43 -6.20
CA ARG A 104 11.56 -5.40 -4.84
C ARG A 104 12.13 -4.28 -4.00
N GLU A 105 13.44 -4.05 -4.09
CA GLU A 105 14.10 -2.98 -3.34
C GLU A 105 13.65 -1.59 -3.85
N ARG A 106 13.52 -1.43 -5.17
CA ARG A 106 12.97 -0.22 -5.78
C ARG A 106 11.52 0.04 -5.36
N VAL A 107 10.67 -1.00 -5.34
CA VAL A 107 9.29 -0.89 -4.84
C VAL A 107 9.26 -0.50 -3.36
N ARG A 108 10.16 -1.07 -2.54
CA ARG A 108 10.28 -0.72 -1.12
C ARG A 108 10.62 0.77 -0.94
N HIS A 109 11.62 1.27 -1.67
CA HIS A 109 12.01 2.68 -1.61
C HIS A 109 10.89 3.62 -2.10
N LEU A 110 10.25 3.32 -3.24
CA LEU A 110 9.06 4.06 -3.71
C LEU A 110 7.88 3.98 -2.71
N GLY A 111 7.83 2.89 -1.94
CA GLY A 111 6.93 2.67 -0.82
C GLY A 111 7.11 3.66 0.33
N ASP A 112 8.32 4.18 0.52
CA ASP A 112 8.64 5.16 1.57
C ASP A 112 8.39 6.62 1.11
N LEU A 113 8.32 6.87 -0.20
CA LEU A 113 8.07 8.20 -0.76
C LEU A 113 6.59 8.64 -0.64
N PRO A 114 6.31 9.97 -0.60
CA PRO A 114 4.96 10.50 -0.65
C PRO A 114 4.19 9.99 -1.87
N LYS A 115 2.96 9.54 -1.67
CA LYS A 115 2.15 8.95 -2.74
C LYS A 115 1.64 10.03 -3.67
N ASN A 116 2.05 9.91 -4.94
CA ASN A 116 1.54 10.70 -6.05
C ASN A 116 1.28 9.77 -7.24
N ALA A 117 0.63 10.27 -8.29
CA ALA A 117 0.28 9.47 -9.46
C ALA A 117 1.49 8.84 -10.16
N GLY A 118 2.65 9.52 -10.15
CA GLY A 118 3.90 8.99 -10.70
C GLY A 118 4.41 7.79 -9.91
N VAL A 119 4.55 7.92 -8.59
CA VAL A 119 5.02 6.85 -7.69
C VAL A 119 4.10 5.62 -7.77
N ILE A 120 2.78 5.83 -7.79
CA ILE A 120 1.81 4.73 -7.91
C ILE A 120 2.01 4.00 -9.24
N ARG A 121 2.10 4.75 -10.35
CA ARG A 121 2.32 4.16 -11.67
C ARG A 121 3.64 3.39 -11.75
N ASP A 122 4.70 3.90 -11.15
CA ASP A 122 6.01 3.26 -11.16
C ASP A 122 6.00 1.96 -10.34
N ILE A 123 5.38 1.96 -9.16
CA ILE A 123 5.18 0.74 -8.35
C ILE A 123 4.33 -0.29 -9.10
N THR A 124 3.22 0.13 -9.72
CA THR A 124 2.37 -0.78 -10.50
C THR A 124 3.13 -1.34 -11.70
N SER A 125 3.91 -0.51 -12.39
CA SER A 125 4.69 -0.95 -13.57
C SER A 125 5.77 -1.96 -13.19
N LEU A 126 6.49 -1.74 -12.08
CA LEU A 126 7.42 -2.71 -11.53
C LEU A 126 6.71 -3.99 -11.08
N GLY A 127 5.55 -3.85 -10.43
CA GLY A 127 4.71 -4.96 -10.00
C GLY A 127 4.30 -5.87 -11.15
N LEU A 128 3.85 -5.30 -12.26
CA LEU A 128 3.45 -6.05 -13.45
C LEU A 128 4.66 -6.59 -14.22
N GLY A 129 5.71 -5.79 -14.41
CA GLY A 129 6.89 -6.17 -15.19
C GLY A 129 7.73 -7.29 -14.56
N TYR A 130 7.75 -7.37 -13.23
CA TYR A 130 8.53 -8.37 -12.49
C TYR A 130 7.67 -9.39 -11.73
N SER A 131 6.36 -9.42 -11.99
CA SER A 131 5.41 -10.30 -11.27
C SER A 131 5.57 -10.17 -9.75
N LEU A 132 5.52 -8.96 -9.22
CA LEU A 132 5.59 -8.67 -7.79
C LEU A 132 4.22 -8.32 -7.23
N LEU A 133 3.93 -8.87 -6.04
CA LEU A 133 2.80 -8.41 -5.23
C LEU A 133 3.17 -7.09 -4.57
N THR A 134 2.40 -6.06 -4.86
CA THR A 134 2.56 -4.69 -4.37
C THR A 134 1.21 -4.21 -3.80
N PRO A 135 1.15 -3.05 -3.12
CA PRO A 135 -0.13 -2.47 -2.73
C PRO A 135 -1.12 -2.21 -3.89
N TYR A 136 -0.64 -2.25 -5.15
CA TYR A 136 -1.42 -1.93 -6.35
C TYR A 136 -1.50 -3.10 -7.34
N THR A 137 -1.05 -4.30 -6.98
CA THR A 137 -1.10 -5.51 -7.82
C THR A 137 -1.56 -6.72 -7.01
N SER A 138 -2.32 -7.61 -7.63
CA SER A 138 -2.77 -8.87 -7.03
C SER A 138 -2.63 -10.02 -8.02
N PHE A 139 -2.39 -11.22 -7.50
CA PHE A 139 -2.45 -12.45 -8.29
C PHE A 139 -3.89 -12.98 -8.24
N LEU A 140 -4.53 -13.06 -9.40
CA LEU A 140 -5.85 -13.67 -9.55
C LEU A 140 -5.69 -15.02 -10.24
N ALA A 141 -6.02 -16.09 -9.54
CA ALA A 141 -6.14 -17.42 -10.14
C ALA A 141 -7.56 -17.57 -10.70
N ILE A 142 -7.67 -17.80 -11.99
CA ILE A 142 -8.94 -18.08 -12.68
C ILE A 142 -8.98 -19.58 -12.96
N ASP A 143 -10.07 -20.24 -12.57
CA ASP A 143 -10.33 -21.62 -12.99
C ASP A 143 -10.79 -21.60 -14.45
N GLU A 144 -10.05 -22.28 -15.32
CA GLU A 144 -10.28 -22.34 -16.76
C GLU A 144 -11.46 -23.24 -17.15
N THR A 145 -12.07 -23.94 -16.19
CA THR A 145 -13.26 -24.77 -16.43
C THR A 145 -14.51 -24.05 -15.94
N PRO A 146 -15.24 -23.30 -16.79
CA PRO A 146 -16.53 -22.76 -16.41
C PRO A 146 -17.45 -23.92 -16.03
N ARG A 147 -18.01 -23.91 -14.81
CA ARG A 147 -19.14 -24.79 -14.52
C ARG A 147 -20.31 -24.34 -15.38
N GLU A 148 -20.75 -25.19 -16.29
CA GLU A 148 -22.04 -25.01 -16.94
C GLU A 148 -23.15 -25.25 -15.90
N THR A 149 -23.60 -24.20 -15.21
CA THR A 149 -24.80 -24.26 -14.38
C THR A 149 -26.04 -24.29 -15.28
N ARG A 150 -26.32 -25.46 -15.87
CA ARG A 150 -27.55 -25.72 -16.65
C ARG A 150 -28.76 -26.05 -15.77
N GLU A 151 -28.57 -26.17 -14.45
CA GLU A 151 -29.64 -26.49 -13.51
C GLU A 151 -30.09 -25.25 -12.73
N ILE A 152 -31.39 -25.20 -12.42
CA ILE A 152 -32.00 -24.19 -11.57
C ILE A 152 -31.25 -24.20 -10.23
N ALA A 153 -30.72 -23.05 -9.81
CA ALA A 153 -30.00 -22.92 -8.54
C ALA A 153 -30.86 -23.50 -7.40
N GLN A 154 -30.39 -24.59 -6.80
CA GLN A 154 -31.10 -25.23 -5.70
C GLN A 154 -30.77 -24.49 -4.40
N THR A 155 -31.80 -23.94 -3.75
CA THR A 155 -31.65 -23.37 -2.41
C THR A 155 -31.35 -24.50 -1.43
N VAL A 156 -30.10 -24.60 -0.98
CA VAL A 156 -29.70 -25.51 0.09
C VAL A 156 -29.78 -24.77 1.42
N THR A 157 -30.64 -25.23 2.32
CA THR A 157 -30.70 -24.71 3.69
C THR A 157 -29.52 -25.27 4.48
N GLN A 158 -28.45 -24.49 4.57
CA GLN A 158 -27.30 -24.84 5.40
C GLN A 158 -27.68 -24.65 6.88
N PRO A 159 -27.52 -25.68 7.73
CA PRO A 159 -27.71 -25.50 9.17
C PRO A 159 -26.69 -24.48 9.69
N LEU A 160 -27.15 -23.49 10.45
CA LEU A 160 -26.30 -22.56 11.20
C LEU A 160 -26.12 -23.10 12.62
N PRO A 161 -25.10 -23.94 12.90
CA PRO A 161 -24.82 -24.33 14.27
C PRO A 161 -24.41 -23.11 15.09
N LEU A 162 -24.90 -23.04 16.31
CA LEU A 162 -24.45 -22.05 17.28
C LEU A 162 -22.94 -22.22 17.55
N PRO A 163 -22.15 -21.13 17.54
CA PRO A 163 -20.76 -21.20 17.96
C PRO A 163 -20.67 -21.62 19.43
N LYS A 164 -19.60 -22.33 19.79
CA LYS A 164 -19.37 -22.79 21.17
C LYS A 164 -19.43 -21.60 22.13
N ASN A 165 -20.15 -21.75 23.24
CA ASN A 165 -20.37 -20.75 24.29
C ASN A 165 -21.25 -19.53 23.92
N VAL A 166 -22.02 -19.60 22.84
CA VAL A 166 -23.04 -18.58 22.53
C VAL A 166 -24.41 -19.09 22.97
N THR A 167 -25.08 -18.33 23.84
CA THR A 167 -26.45 -18.63 24.25
C THR A 167 -27.43 -18.24 23.15
N PRO A 168 -28.54 -18.98 22.97
CA PRO A 168 -29.55 -18.66 21.95
C PRO A 168 -30.12 -17.23 22.05
N SER A 169 -30.05 -16.61 23.23
CA SER A 169 -30.46 -15.22 23.49
C SER A 169 -29.56 -14.16 22.84
N ALA A 170 -28.37 -14.54 22.38
CA ALA A 170 -27.47 -13.64 21.63
C ALA A 170 -27.81 -13.56 20.13
N ILE A 171 -28.64 -14.50 19.63
CA ILE A 171 -29.30 -14.37 18.34
C ILE A 171 -30.53 -13.51 18.57
N GLY A 172 -30.59 -12.34 17.93
CA GLY A 172 -31.75 -11.46 18.03
C GLY A 172 -33.03 -12.26 17.79
N SER A 173 -33.93 -12.29 18.77
CA SER A 173 -35.18 -13.01 18.64
C SER A 173 -35.92 -12.48 17.41
N SER A 174 -36.35 -13.37 16.52
CA SER A 174 -37.25 -13.06 15.41
C SER A 174 -38.68 -12.81 15.93
N GLY A 175 -38.80 -11.99 16.97
CA GLY A 175 -40.03 -11.66 17.66
C GLY A 175 -40.32 -10.18 17.48
N GLN A 176 -41.30 -9.91 16.61
CA GLN A 176 -41.93 -8.62 16.29
C GLN A 176 -41.15 -7.72 15.32
N PRO A 177 -41.76 -7.29 14.19
CA PRO A 177 -41.20 -6.21 13.40
C PRO A 177 -41.26 -4.93 14.24
N MET A 178 -40.11 -4.50 14.76
CA MET A 178 -39.99 -3.11 15.16
C MET A 178 -39.97 -2.28 13.88
N VAL A 179 -41.09 -1.58 13.64
CA VAL A 179 -41.36 -0.61 12.56
C VAL A 179 -41.66 -1.23 11.19
N GLN A 180 -42.94 -1.51 10.94
CA GLN A 180 -43.44 -1.88 9.59
C GLN A 180 -43.85 -0.68 8.72
N ASN A 181 -43.68 0.57 9.20
CA ASN A 181 -43.91 1.76 8.38
C ASN A 181 -42.81 2.79 8.63
N GLY A 182 -41.82 2.84 7.73
CA GLY A 182 -40.79 3.88 7.66
C GLY A 182 -41.32 5.22 7.12
N SER A 183 -42.52 5.63 7.52
CA SER A 183 -42.97 7.02 7.38
C SER A 183 -42.75 7.70 8.72
N VAL A 184 -41.50 8.06 9.00
CA VAL A 184 -41.19 9.01 10.06
C VAL A 184 -41.89 10.32 9.66
N PRO A 185 -42.90 10.80 10.41
CA PRO A 185 -43.46 12.12 10.14
C PRO A 185 -42.35 13.11 10.50
N GLU A 186 -41.62 13.60 9.50
CA GLU A 186 -40.74 14.73 9.73
C GLU A 186 -41.60 15.87 10.29
N PRO A 187 -41.23 16.48 11.44
CA PRO A 187 -42.05 17.52 12.07
C PRO A 187 -42.49 18.65 11.11
N GLY A 188 -41.71 18.89 10.05
CA GLY A 188 -42.02 19.85 9.00
C GLY A 188 -43.20 19.46 8.08
N SER A 189 -43.46 18.18 7.87
CA SER A 189 -44.51 17.70 6.95
C SER A 189 -45.92 17.91 7.49
N ILE A 190 -46.12 17.76 8.81
CA ILE A 190 -47.39 18.10 9.49
C ILE A 190 -47.63 19.62 9.42
N GLY A 191 -46.59 20.43 9.62
CA GLY A 191 -46.68 21.89 9.52
C GLY A 191 -47.08 22.36 8.12
N LEU A 192 -46.55 21.72 7.07
CA LEU A 192 -46.84 22.08 5.68
C LEU A 192 -48.29 21.76 5.31
N ILE A 193 -48.82 20.61 5.75
CA ILE A 193 -50.23 20.23 5.54
C ILE A 193 -51.16 21.23 6.25
N ALA A 194 -50.87 21.59 7.50
CA ALA A 194 -51.68 22.56 8.24
C ALA A 194 -51.70 23.95 7.57
N PHE A 195 -50.55 24.41 7.06
CA PHE A 195 -50.44 25.67 6.35
C PHE A 195 -51.26 25.68 5.04
N LEU A 196 -51.25 24.58 4.30
CA LEU A 196 -51.98 24.44 3.04
C LEU A 196 -53.51 24.44 3.26
N VAL A 197 -53.98 23.80 4.33
CA VAL A 197 -55.40 23.82 4.73
C VAL A 197 -55.86 25.23 5.11
N VAL A 198 -55.03 25.99 5.84
CA VAL A 198 -55.33 27.38 6.19
C VAL A 198 -55.38 28.28 4.95
N LEU A 199 -54.45 28.11 4.01
CA LEU A 199 -54.46 28.86 2.75
C LEU A 199 -55.71 28.58 1.90
N LEU A 200 -56.11 27.32 1.78
CA LEU A 200 -57.34 26.94 1.06
C LEU A 200 -58.60 27.48 1.76
N GLY A 201 -58.63 27.49 3.09
CA GLY A 201 -59.71 28.10 3.87
C GLY A 201 -59.81 29.61 3.63
N LEU A 202 -58.68 30.31 3.60
CA LEU A 202 -58.62 31.75 3.31
C LEU A 202 -58.98 32.08 1.85
N GLN A 203 -58.60 31.23 0.88
CA GLN A 203 -59.03 31.37 -0.51
C GLN A 203 -60.54 31.22 -0.63
N ARG A 204 -61.12 30.20 0.02
CA ARG A 204 -62.57 29.98 0.00
C ARG A 204 -63.35 31.12 0.66
N GLN A 205 -62.82 31.70 1.76
CA GLN A 205 -63.43 32.89 2.36
C GLN A 205 -63.36 34.12 1.45
N ARG A 206 -62.29 34.28 0.67
CA ARG A 206 -62.18 35.37 -0.32
C ARG A 206 -63.14 35.19 -1.49
N GLU A 207 -63.34 33.97 -1.96
CA GLU A 207 -64.33 33.67 -3.01
C GLU A 207 -65.75 33.97 -2.52
N LEU A 208 -66.10 33.55 -1.30
CA LEU A 208 -67.40 33.84 -0.70
C LEU A 208 -67.63 35.33 -0.41
N GLN A 209 -66.58 36.11 -0.16
CA GLN A 209 -66.68 37.57 -0.03
C GLN A 209 -66.71 38.31 -1.37
N ALA A 210 -66.17 37.73 -2.44
CA ALA A 210 -66.27 38.25 -3.79
C ALA A 210 -67.64 37.96 -4.44
N GLU A 211 -68.31 36.89 -4.02
CA GLU A 211 -69.65 36.51 -4.50
C GLU A 211 -70.79 37.30 -3.82
N ASN A 212 -70.49 38.03 -2.73
CA ASN A 212 -71.48 38.76 -1.93
C ASN A 212 -71.27 40.29 -1.93
N LYS A 213 -70.67 40.83 -3.00
CA LYS A 213 -70.55 42.27 -3.28
C LYS A 213 -71.05 42.56 -4.69
#